data_AF-A0A142X7E9-F1
#
_entry.id   AF-A0A142X7E9-F1
#
_cell.length_a   1.000
_cell.length_b   1.000
_cell.length_c   1.000
_cell.angle_alpha   90.00
_cell.angle_beta   90.00
_cell.angle_gamma   90.00
#
_symmetry.space_group_name_H-M   'P 1'
#
loop_
_entity.id
_entity.type
_entity.pdbx_description
1 polymer ?
#
loop_
_entity_poly.entity_id
_entity_poly.type
_entity_poly.pdbx_seq_one_letter_code
_entity_poly.pdbx_strand_id
1 'polypeptide(L)'
;MSQESLQIASVSTPSESKGTGQPVGRWVWPVLGLAAILLFEVTANVALSAFVLCLKAGWSDFVAARWIARNERHRGRKRTLWYFQLALGAFKIVIAGVALSLILMFVMAWARAGGQRRMPFEAVAIVAVTAFAGFFLSSMLTLRGIECARWCGLRVWVDRRMARNVRFEYPPRQFSTYNELGSLVAGLAIFILGAVWVVGIVLALQVPQQMAVGVFIASVLLALAGSITIAFRARTITARSPFECWPDADEETDWQPVGIPDP
;
A
#
# COMPACT_ATOMS: atom_id res chain seq x y z
N MET A 1 21.09 -36.53 -46.00
CA MET A 1 20.88 -35.13 -46.43
C MET A 1 19.45 -34.75 -46.10
N SER A 2 19.20 -34.19 -44.92
CA SER A 2 17.94 -33.53 -44.58
C SER A 2 18.30 -32.35 -43.68
N GLN A 3 18.16 -31.14 -44.24
CA GLN A 3 18.63 -29.87 -43.68
C GLN A 3 17.44 -28.97 -43.26
N GLU A 4 16.26 -29.55 -43.02
CA GLU A 4 15.02 -28.80 -42.78
C GLU A 4 14.64 -28.64 -41.29
N SER A 5 15.38 -29.21 -40.34
CA SER A 5 15.00 -29.21 -38.91
C SER A 5 15.68 -28.13 -38.05
N LEU A 6 16.34 -27.15 -38.66
CA LEU A 6 17.01 -26.04 -37.96
C LEU A 6 16.39 -24.67 -38.26
N GLN A 7 15.09 -24.61 -38.55
CA GLN A 7 14.29 -23.43 -38.21
C GLN A 7 14.06 -23.44 -36.69
N ILE A 8 15.14 -23.15 -35.97
CA ILE A 8 15.07 -22.56 -34.64
C ILE A 8 14.22 -21.32 -34.84
N ALA A 9 12.95 -21.43 -34.45
CA ALA A 9 12.08 -20.30 -34.22
C ALA A 9 12.93 -19.29 -33.46
N SER A 10 13.27 -18.20 -34.13
CA SER A 10 13.90 -17.06 -33.49
C SER A 10 12.88 -16.62 -32.46
N VAL A 11 13.10 -17.06 -31.23
CA VAL A 11 12.44 -16.57 -30.04
C VAL A 11 12.73 -15.08 -30.09
N SER A 12 11.75 -14.34 -30.62
CA SER A 12 11.73 -12.90 -30.61
C SER A 12 11.76 -12.56 -29.14
N THR A 13 12.97 -12.24 -28.65
CA THR A 13 13.15 -11.71 -27.31
C THR A 13 12.15 -10.57 -27.22
N PRO A 14 11.17 -10.65 -26.30
CA PRO A 14 10.13 -9.64 -26.21
C PRO A 14 10.88 -8.34 -26.04
N SER A 15 10.82 -7.50 -27.08
CA SER A 15 11.49 -6.21 -27.11
C SER A 15 11.06 -5.53 -25.82
N GLU A 16 12.00 -5.41 -24.89
CA GLU A 16 11.81 -4.77 -23.62
C GLU A 16 11.34 -3.36 -24.00
N SER A 17 10.01 -3.18 -24.02
CA SER A 17 9.44 -1.93 -24.46
C SER A 17 9.89 -0.98 -23.37
N LYS A 18 10.95 -0.24 -23.66
CA LYS A 18 11.42 0.89 -22.86
C LYS A 18 10.20 1.75 -22.70
N GLY A 19 9.49 1.52 -21.60
CA GLY A 19 8.18 2.08 -21.35
C GLY A 19 8.34 3.55 -21.57
N THR A 20 7.76 4.03 -22.66
CA THR A 20 7.86 5.42 -23.09
C THR A 20 7.34 6.22 -21.91
N GLY A 21 8.30 6.80 -21.19
CA GLY A 21 8.09 7.37 -19.87
C GLY A 21 6.98 8.39 -20.00
N GLN A 22 5.82 8.10 -19.43
CA GLN A 22 4.67 8.98 -19.53
C GLN A 22 5.10 10.38 -19.02
N PRO A 23 5.11 11.42 -19.88
CA PRO A 23 5.69 12.73 -19.56
C PRO A 23 4.93 13.46 -18.45
N VAL A 24 3.71 13.01 -18.14
CA VAL A 24 2.88 13.56 -17.06
C VAL A 24 3.50 13.36 -15.68
N GLY A 25 4.42 12.42 -15.50
CA GLY A 25 5.10 12.21 -14.22
C GLY A 25 6.13 13.30 -13.87
N ARG A 26 6.67 14.01 -14.87
CA ARG A 26 7.80 14.92 -14.66
C ARG A 26 7.39 16.23 -13.97
N TRP A 27 6.20 16.74 -14.24
CA TRP A 27 5.68 17.99 -13.67
C TRP A 27 5.02 17.83 -12.30
N VAL A 28 4.62 16.62 -11.90
CA VAL A 28 3.92 16.42 -10.63
C VAL A 28 4.83 16.69 -9.43
N TRP A 29 6.11 16.32 -9.52
CA TRP A 29 7.09 16.58 -8.45
C TRP A 29 7.31 18.07 -8.16
N PRO A 30 7.64 18.93 -9.14
CA PRO A 30 7.83 20.35 -8.87
C PRO A 30 6.55 21.04 -8.41
N VAL A 31 5.38 20.66 -8.95
CA VAL A 31 4.10 21.23 -8.50
C VAL A 31 3.81 20.89 -7.04
N LEU A 32 4.04 19.64 -6.62
CA LEU A 32 3.84 19.26 -5.22
C LEU A 32 4.91 19.81 -4.28
N GLY A 33 6.15 19.93 -4.75
CA GLY A 33 7.20 20.63 -4.01
C GLY A 33 6.85 22.09 -3.77
N LEU A 34 6.42 22.79 -4.82
CA LEU A 34 5.95 24.17 -4.74
C LEU A 34 4.73 24.30 -3.82
N ALA A 35 3.75 23.39 -3.93
CA ALA A 35 2.58 23.39 -3.06
C ALA A 35 2.96 23.14 -1.58
N ALA A 36 3.91 22.25 -1.31
CA ALA A 36 4.41 22.01 0.03
C ALA A 36 5.15 23.24 0.61
N ILE A 37 5.95 23.93 -0.20
CA ILE A 37 6.62 25.18 0.21
C ILE A 37 5.59 26.27 0.49
N LEU A 38 4.61 26.47 -0.41
CA LEU A 38 3.55 27.46 -0.21
C LEU A 38 2.73 27.17 1.05
N LEU A 39 2.40 25.90 1.31
CA LEU A 39 1.72 25.50 2.54
C LEU A 39 2.57 25.79 3.77
N PHE A 40 3.87 25.51 3.72
CA PHE A 40 4.79 25.83 4.80
C PHE A 40 4.80 27.33 5.09
N GLU A 41 4.98 28.17 4.07
CA GLU A 41 5.04 29.63 4.22
C GLU A 41 3.73 30.21 4.76
N VAL A 42 2.57 29.71 4.30
CA VAL A 42 1.26 30.21 4.73
C VAL A 42 0.88 29.73 6.13
N THR A 43 1.25 28.50 6.52
CA THR A 43 0.80 27.90 7.78
C THR A 43 1.84 27.87 8.89
N ALA A 44 3.11 28.13 8.55
CA ALA A 44 4.28 27.84 9.38
C ALA A 44 4.29 26.40 9.95
N ASN A 45 3.59 25.46 9.31
CA ASN A 45 3.41 24.10 9.79
C ASN A 45 4.10 23.08 8.89
N VAL A 46 5.23 22.54 9.37
CA VAL A 46 6.04 21.52 8.68
C VAL A 46 5.24 20.23 8.44
N ALA A 47 4.31 19.89 9.34
CA ALA A 47 3.55 18.65 9.25
C ALA A 47 2.59 18.62 8.06
N LEU A 48 1.92 19.74 7.77
CA LEU A 48 1.05 19.86 6.59
C LEU A 48 1.84 19.73 5.29
N SER A 49 3.03 20.32 5.25
CA SER A 49 3.92 20.28 4.09
C SER A 49 4.46 18.86 3.85
N ALA A 50 4.89 18.19 4.92
CA ALA A 50 5.28 16.78 4.89
C ALA A 50 4.12 15.88 4.44
N PHE A 51 2.91 16.12 4.95
CA PHE A 51 1.72 15.37 4.55
C PHE A 51 1.43 15.47 3.06
N VAL A 52 1.53 16.67 2.46
CA VAL A 52 1.33 16.86 1.01
C VAL A 52 2.40 16.14 0.19
N LEU A 53 3.65 16.13 0.64
CA LEU A 53 4.71 15.34 -0.02
C LEU A 53 4.42 13.84 0.07
N CYS A 54 3.97 13.34 1.23
CA CYS A 54 3.62 11.93 1.40
C CYS A 54 2.37 11.55 0.59
N LEU A 55 1.40 12.45 0.42
CA LEU A 55 0.19 12.24 -0.37
C LEU A 55 0.51 11.83 -1.81
N LYS A 56 1.62 12.32 -2.36
CA LYS A 56 2.13 11.93 -3.68
C LYS A 56 2.35 10.42 -3.82
N ALA A 57 2.79 9.76 -2.74
CA ALA A 57 3.09 8.33 -2.77
C ALA A 57 1.81 7.48 -2.96
N GLY A 58 0.68 7.92 -2.42
CA GLY A 58 -0.62 7.23 -2.54
C GLY A 58 -1.50 7.73 -3.69
N TRP A 59 -1.16 8.86 -4.32
CA TRP A 59 -2.01 9.52 -5.30
C TRP A 59 -2.44 8.62 -6.47
N SER A 60 -1.51 7.83 -7.02
CA SER A 60 -1.81 6.91 -8.11
C SER A 60 -2.89 5.89 -7.74
N ASP A 61 -2.85 5.39 -6.51
CA ASP A 61 -3.79 4.40 -6.01
C ASP A 61 -5.16 5.02 -5.75
N PHE A 62 -5.22 6.27 -5.27
CA PHE A 62 -6.51 6.97 -5.13
C PHE A 62 -7.17 7.25 -6.47
N VAL A 63 -6.40 7.62 -7.50
CA VAL A 63 -6.91 7.76 -8.86
C VAL A 63 -7.42 6.41 -9.39
N ALA A 64 -6.67 5.33 -9.16
CA ALA A 64 -7.08 3.98 -9.53
C ALA A 64 -8.38 3.57 -8.82
N ALA A 65 -8.48 3.81 -7.51
CA ALA A 65 -9.69 3.55 -6.73
C ALA A 65 -10.88 4.31 -7.33
N ARG A 66 -10.73 5.62 -7.59
CA ARG A 66 -11.78 6.44 -8.19
C ARG A 66 -12.20 5.94 -9.57
N TRP A 67 -11.25 5.48 -10.39
CA TRP A 67 -11.56 4.89 -11.68
C TRP A 67 -12.29 3.56 -11.56
N ILE A 68 -11.85 2.65 -10.68
CA ILE A 68 -12.56 1.39 -10.40
C ILE A 68 -13.99 1.68 -9.96
N ALA A 69 -14.17 2.68 -9.11
CA ALA A 69 -15.49 3.13 -8.68
C ALA A 69 -16.37 3.67 -9.82
N ARG A 70 -15.83 4.02 -10.99
CA ARG A 70 -16.60 4.51 -12.13
C ARG A 70 -16.84 3.43 -13.18
N ASN A 71 -15.85 2.59 -13.44
CA ASN A 71 -15.85 1.66 -14.57
C ASN A 71 -16.36 0.25 -14.21
N GLU A 72 -16.27 -0.16 -12.96
CA GLU A 72 -16.69 -1.49 -12.52
C GLU A 72 -18.22 -1.66 -12.52
N ARG A 73 -18.73 -2.61 -13.30
CA ARG A 73 -20.17 -2.92 -13.42
C ARG A 73 -20.69 -3.66 -12.20
N HIS A 74 -19.91 -4.59 -11.62
CA HIS A 74 -20.34 -5.40 -10.49
C HIS A 74 -20.20 -4.63 -9.17
N ARG A 75 -21.34 -4.33 -8.52
CA ARG A 75 -21.38 -3.48 -7.31
C ARG A 75 -20.54 -4.02 -6.14
N GLY A 76 -20.54 -5.35 -5.95
CA GLY A 76 -19.73 -6.00 -4.91
C GLY A 76 -18.23 -5.84 -5.18
N ARG A 77 -17.79 -6.22 -6.38
CA ARG A 77 -16.39 -6.12 -6.83
C ARG A 77 -15.90 -4.67 -6.77
N LYS A 78 -16.73 -3.73 -7.21
CA LYS A 78 -16.46 -2.28 -7.17
C LYS A 78 -16.09 -1.81 -5.78
N ARG A 79 -16.92 -2.10 -4.77
CA ARG A 79 -16.69 -1.66 -3.39
C ARG A 79 -15.44 -2.32 -2.81
N THR A 80 -15.30 -3.63 -3.00
CA THR A 80 -14.16 -4.40 -2.50
C THR A 80 -12.83 -3.87 -3.04
N LEU A 81 -12.70 -3.78 -4.37
CA LEU A 81 -11.48 -3.27 -5.01
C LEU A 81 -11.23 -1.80 -4.68
N TRP A 82 -12.28 -0.99 -4.56
CA TRP A 82 -12.15 0.41 -4.14
C TRP A 82 -11.53 0.52 -2.73
N TYR A 83 -12.02 -0.26 -1.76
CA TYR A 83 -11.46 -0.25 -0.40
C TYR A 83 -10.00 -0.70 -0.37
N PHE A 84 -9.65 -1.79 -1.06
CA PHE A 84 -8.25 -2.26 -1.09
C PHE A 84 -7.32 -1.27 -1.78
N GLN A 85 -7.76 -0.62 -2.86
CA GLN A 85 -6.94 0.36 -3.55
C GLN A 85 -6.75 1.64 -2.71
N LEU A 86 -7.78 2.09 -1.99
CA LEU A 86 -7.64 3.16 -1.00
C LEU A 86 -6.70 2.77 0.14
N ALA A 87 -6.83 1.53 0.66
CA ALA A 87 -5.96 1.02 1.71
C ALA A 87 -4.49 1.00 1.27
N LEU A 88 -4.22 0.62 0.02
CA LEU A 88 -2.89 0.63 -0.59
C LEU A 88 -2.32 2.05 -0.75
N GLY A 89 -3.15 3.01 -1.18
CA GLY A 89 -2.77 4.41 -1.21
C GLY A 89 -2.40 4.95 0.17
N ALA A 90 -3.25 4.69 1.18
CA ALA A 90 -2.99 5.08 2.56
C ALA A 90 -1.71 4.41 3.13
N PHE A 91 -1.50 3.13 2.84
CA PHE A 91 -0.32 2.39 3.28
C PHE A 91 0.98 2.98 2.69
N LYS A 92 0.97 3.37 1.41
CA LYS A 92 2.12 4.04 0.77
C LYS A 92 2.40 5.43 1.36
N ILE A 93 1.36 6.19 1.69
CA ILE A 93 1.50 7.50 2.38
C ILE A 93 2.19 7.31 3.72
N VAL A 94 1.78 6.28 4.47
CA VAL A 94 2.39 5.93 5.76
C VAL A 94 3.87 5.54 5.59
N ILE A 95 4.19 4.66 4.64
CA ILE A 95 5.59 4.28 4.36
C ILE A 95 6.42 5.51 4.00
N ALA A 96 5.90 6.39 3.14
CA ALA A 96 6.59 7.63 2.77
C ALA A 96 6.78 8.55 3.97
N GLY A 97 5.78 8.65 4.86
CA GLY A 97 5.85 9.41 6.10
C GLY A 97 6.91 8.88 7.05
N VAL A 98 6.95 7.55 7.26
CA VAL A 98 7.98 6.90 8.08
C VAL A 98 9.37 7.13 7.49
N ALA A 99 9.54 6.94 6.18
CA ALA A 99 10.81 7.17 5.51
C ALA A 99 11.28 8.63 5.64
N LEU A 100 10.38 9.60 5.39
CA LEU A 100 10.67 11.03 5.57
C LEU A 100 11.08 11.34 7.01
N SER A 101 10.42 10.71 7.98
CA SER A 101 10.72 10.90 9.40
C SER A 101 12.09 10.35 9.79
N LEU A 102 12.46 9.18 9.26
CA LEU A 102 13.81 8.62 9.44
C LEU A 102 14.88 9.54 8.85
N ILE A 103 14.64 10.11 7.66
CA ILE A 103 15.54 11.08 7.03
C ILE A 103 15.68 12.34 7.91
N LEU A 104 14.57 12.89 8.40
CA LEU A 104 14.60 14.06 9.29
C LEU A 104 15.33 13.76 10.60
N MET A 105 15.11 12.58 11.20
CA MET A 105 15.84 12.16 12.41
C MET A 105 17.34 12.04 12.15
N PHE A 106 17.74 11.49 11.00
CA PHE A 106 19.14 11.40 10.60
C PHE A 106 19.77 12.77 10.40
N VAL A 107 19.13 13.66 9.64
CA VAL A 107 19.60 15.04 9.41
C VAL A 107 19.72 15.80 10.73
N MET A 108 18.73 15.66 11.62
CA MET A 108 18.79 16.28 12.94
C MET A 108 19.94 15.71 13.79
N ALA A 109 20.13 14.38 13.81
CA ALA A 109 21.22 13.75 14.55
C ALA A 109 22.59 14.25 14.05
N TRP A 110 22.75 14.36 12.73
CA TRP A 110 23.94 14.92 12.09
C TRP A 110 24.17 16.39 12.49
N ALA A 111 23.14 17.23 12.43
CA ALA A 111 23.23 18.63 12.83
C ALA A 111 23.60 18.82 14.32
N ARG A 112 23.20 17.88 15.20
CA ARG A 112 23.62 17.91 16.61
C ARG A 112 25.09 17.62 16.81
N ALA A 113 25.69 16.76 15.98
CA ALA A 113 27.13 16.56 16.02
C ALA A 113 27.90 17.88 15.75
N GLY A 114 27.25 18.83 15.05
CA GLY A 114 27.73 20.19 14.82
C GLY A 114 27.38 21.24 15.90
N GLY A 115 26.82 20.85 17.05
CA GLY A 115 26.61 21.75 18.20
C GLY A 115 25.19 22.31 18.41
N GLN A 116 24.21 21.94 17.59
CA GLN A 116 22.80 22.31 17.84
C GLN A 116 22.19 21.47 18.99
N ARG A 117 21.69 22.12 20.05
CA ARG A 117 21.40 21.44 21.34
C ARG A 117 19.94 21.04 21.62
N ARG A 118 18.94 21.38 20.80
CA ARG A 118 17.54 21.04 21.13
C ARG A 118 16.84 20.27 20.04
N MET A 119 16.18 19.19 20.47
CA MET A 119 15.39 18.34 19.60
C MET A 119 13.91 18.73 19.69
N PRO A 120 13.28 18.96 18.54
CA PRO A 120 11.87 18.89 18.27
C PRO A 120 11.03 17.82 18.93
N PHE A 121 10.87 17.66 20.26
CA PHE A 121 10.04 16.55 20.77
C PHE A 121 8.62 16.60 20.16
N GLU A 122 8.11 17.81 19.95
CA GLU A 122 6.87 18.10 19.23
C GLU A 122 6.87 17.53 17.80
N ALA A 123 7.96 17.67 17.04
CA ALA A 123 8.06 17.16 15.68
C ALA A 123 7.98 15.63 15.63
N VAL A 124 8.62 14.94 16.58
CA VAL A 124 8.56 13.48 16.69
C VAL A 124 7.15 13.02 17.06
N ALA A 125 6.50 13.71 18.00
CA ALA A 125 5.13 13.40 18.41
C ALA A 125 4.13 13.58 17.24
N ILE A 126 4.23 14.68 16.48
CA ILE A 126 3.36 14.94 15.34
C ILE A 126 3.51 13.86 14.26
N VAL A 127 4.75 13.47 13.95
CA VAL A 127 5.05 12.38 13.02
C VAL A 127 4.43 11.07 13.49
N ALA A 128 4.60 10.72 14.77
CA ALA A 128 4.08 9.48 15.33
C ALA A 128 2.55 9.43 15.26
N VAL A 129 1.88 10.52 15.63
CA VAL A 129 0.41 10.64 15.54
C VAL A 129 -0.06 10.53 14.09
N THR A 130 0.63 11.18 13.15
CA THR A 130 0.27 11.14 11.72
C THR A 130 0.44 9.73 11.14
N ALA A 131 1.55 9.05 11.47
CA ALA A 131 1.79 7.67 11.07
C ALA A 131 0.73 6.73 11.64
N PHE A 132 0.41 6.89 12.93
CA PHE A 132 -0.63 6.10 13.59
C PHE A 132 -2.01 6.29 12.95
N ALA A 133 -2.40 7.54 12.68
CA ALA A 133 -3.66 7.85 12.00
C ALA A 133 -3.72 7.25 10.59
N GLY A 134 -2.62 7.33 9.83
CA GLY A 134 -2.54 6.74 8.49
C GLY A 134 -2.61 5.21 8.51
N PHE A 135 -1.91 4.55 9.43
CA PHE A 135 -2.00 3.10 9.61
C PHE A 135 -3.41 2.69 10.06
N PHE A 136 -4.01 3.43 10.98
CA PHE A 136 -5.38 3.19 11.45
C PHE A 136 -6.38 3.25 10.29
N LEU A 137 -6.30 4.30 9.46
CA LEU A 137 -7.15 4.44 8.28
C LEU A 137 -6.93 3.30 7.28
N SER A 138 -5.67 2.98 6.95
CA SER A 138 -5.33 1.86 6.06
C SER A 138 -5.86 0.52 6.59
N SER A 139 -5.77 0.32 7.91
CA SER A 139 -6.28 -0.87 8.61
C SER A 139 -7.79 -0.99 8.52
N MET A 140 -8.52 0.09 8.80
CA MET A 140 -9.98 0.12 8.67
C MET A 140 -10.43 -0.16 7.24
N LEU A 141 -9.78 0.46 6.24
CA LEU A 141 -10.09 0.23 4.83
C LEU A 141 -9.81 -1.22 4.42
N THR A 142 -8.72 -1.81 4.90
CA THR A 142 -8.38 -3.22 4.65
C THR A 142 -9.43 -4.15 5.24
N LEU A 143 -9.84 -3.93 6.50
CA LEU A 143 -10.88 -4.72 7.16
C LEU A 143 -12.22 -4.61 6.43
N ARG A 144 -12.63 -3.40 6.04
CA ARG A 144 -13.85 -3.19 5.23
C ARG A 144 -13.78 -3.86 3.86
N GLY A 145 -12.60 -3.84 3.23
CA GLY A 145 -12.34 -4.59 1.99
C GLY A 145 -12.53 -6.09 2.17
N ILE A 146 -11.97 -6.66 3.25
CA ILE A 146 -12.12 -8.09 3.60
C ILE A 146 -13.58 -8.44 3.88
N GLU A 147 -14.28 -7.65 4.69
CA GLU A 147 -15.71 -7.85 4.98
C GLU A 147 -16.56 -7.83 3.70
N CYS A 148 -16.34 -6.83 2.84
CA CYS A 148 -17.06 -6.69 1.58
C CYS A 148 -16.76 -7.85 0.61
N ALA A 149 -15.49 -8.28 0.51
CA ALA A 149 -15.11 -9.44 -0.30
C ALA A 149 -15.83 -10.70 0.15
N ARG A 150 -15.88 -10.94 1.47
CA ARG A 150 -16.53 -12.12 2.06
C ARG A 150 -18.04 -12.11 1.86
N TRP A 151 -18.70 -10.99 2.09
CA TRP A 151 -20.15 -10.88 1.89
C TRP A 151 -20.56 -11.05 0.43
N CYS A 152 -19.71 -10.67 -0.51
CA CYS A 152 -19.96 -10.88 -1.94
C CYS A 152 -19.42 -12.21 -2.47
N GLY A 153 -18.75 -13.03 -1.65
CA GLY A 153 -18.13 -14.29 -2.10
C GLY A 153 -17.04 -14.11 -3.16
N LEU A 154 -16.37 -12.96 -3.20
CA LEU A 154 -15.41 -12.61 -4.25
C LEU A 154 -13.98 -12.99 -3.87
N ARG A 155 -13.24 -13.51 -4.85
CA ARG A 155 -11.79 -13.59 -4.78
C ARG A 155 -11.18 -12.29 -5.29
N VAL A 156 -10.13 -11.82 -4.61
CA VAL A 156 -9.57 -10.48 -4.79
C VAL A 156 -8.12 -10.58 -5.23
N TRP A 157 -7.82 -9.87 -6.32
CA TRP A 157 -6.47 -9.62 -6.80
C TRP A 157 -6.16 -8.13 -6.70
N VAL A 158 -5.17 -7.76 -5.89
CA VAL A 158 -4.72 -6.37 -5.75
C VAL A 158 -3.37 -6.22 -6.43
N ASP A 159 -3.27 -5.29 -7.38
CA ASP A 159 -2.05 -5.03 -8.13
C ASP A 159 -1.66 -3.54 -8.07
N ARG A 160 -0.39 -3.26 -7.76
CA ARG A 160 0.19 -1.91 -7.80
C ARG A 160 0.17 -1.31 -9.20
N ARG A 161 0.28 -2.13 -10.25
CA ARG A 161 0.32 -1.67 -11.65
C ARG A 161 -1.05 -1.31 -12.19
N MET A 162 -2.12 -1.72 -11.51
CA MET A 162 -3.49 -1.40 -11.92
C MET A 162 -3.65 0.11 -12.11
N ALA A 163 -3.12 0.95 -11.22
CA ALA A 163 -3.14 2.40 -11.33
C ALA A 163 -2.50 2.97 -12.61
N ARG A 164 -1.49 2.29 -13.16
CA ARG A 164 -0.79 2.71 -14.38
C ARG A 164 -1.59 2.34 -15.63
N ASN A 165 -2.29 1.20 -15.60
CA ASN A 165 -2.97 0.61 -16.75
C ASN A 165 -4.46 1.02 -16.85
N VAL A 166 -5.02 1.52 -15.74
CA VAL A 166 -6.37 2.08 -15.59
C VAL A 166 -6.78 3.07 -16.70
N ARG A 167 -5.84 3.74 -17.36
CA ARG A 167 -6.18 4.71 -18.42
C ARG A 167 -6.64 4.08 -19.74
N PHE A 168 -6.38 2.79 -19.98
CA PHE A 168 -6.44 2.26 -21.35
C PHE A 168 -7.41 1.11 -21.54
N GLU A 169 -7.73 0.32 -20.51
CA GLU A 169 -8.60 -0.84 -20.71
C GLU A 169 -9.28 -1.32 -19.42
N TYR A 170 -10.53 -1.75 -19.55
CA TYR A 170 -11.27 -2.46 -18.51
C TYR A 170 -11.88 -3.72 -19.15
N PRO A 171 -11.69 -4.92 -18.57
CA PRO A 171 -10.84 -5.22 -17.39
C PRO A 171 -9.34 -4.96 -17.66
N PRO A 172 -8.52 -4.75 -16.62
CA PRO A 172 -7.09 -4.51 -16.81
C PRO A 172 -6.47 -5.70 -17.52
N ARG A 173 -5.75 -5.49 -18.64
CA ARG A 173 -5.16 -6.63 -19.37
C ARG A 173 -3.82 -7.11 -18.83
N GLN A 174 -3.13 -6.22 -18.13
CA GLN A 174 -1.77 -6.44 -17.65
C GLN A 174 -1.79 -6.42 -16.13
N PHE A 175 -1.48 -7.57 -15.55
CA PHE A 175 -1.34 -7.77 -14.12
C PHE A 175 0.11 -8.04 -13.75
N SER A 176 0.50 -7.63 -12.53
CA SER A 176 1.71 -8.14 -11.89
C SER A 176 1.57 -9.63 -11.60
N THR A 177 2.70 -10.33 -11.52
CA THR A 177 2.79 -11.73 -11.08
C THR A 177 2.40 -11.92 -9.61
N TYR A 178 2.41 -10.85 -8.80
CA TYR A 178 2.22 -10.94 -7.35
C TYR A 178 0.94 -10.23 -6.89
N ASN A 179 0.20 -10.88 -5.98
CA ASN A 179 -0.96 -10.29 -5.33
C ASN A 179 -0.52 -9.49 -4.08
N GLU A 180 -0.72 -8.18 -4.13
CA GLU A 180 -0.29 -7.25 -3.07
C GLU A 180 -1.20 -7.28 -1.83
N LEU A 181 -2.31 -8.03 -1.88
CA LEU A 181 -3.19 -8.23 -0.73
C LEU A 181 -2.41 -8.78 0.48
N GLY A 182 -1.43 -9.66 0.25
CA GLY A 182 -0.57 -10.19 1.31
C GLY A 182 0.23 -9.10 2.03
N SER A 183 0.73 -8.10 1.29
CA SER A 183 1.47 -6.97 1.86
C SER A 183 0.56 -6.08 2.73
N LEU A 184 -0.68 -5.84 2.30
CA LEU A 184 -1.66 -5.09 3.08
C LEU A 184 -2.03 -5.80 4.39
N VAL A 185 -2.28 -7.11 4.32
CA VAL A 185 -2.63 -7.92 5.50
C VAL A 185 -1.45 -8.01 6.47
N ALA A 186 -0.22 -8.16 5.96
CA ALA A 186 0.98 -8.09 6.78
C ALA A 186 1.14 -6.72 7.45
N GLY A 187 0.92 -5.63 6.69
CA GLY A 187 0.93 -4.27 7.21
C GLY A 187 -0.08 -4.04 8.35
N LEU A 188 -1.30 -4.57 8.19
CA LEU A 188 -2.34 -4.56 9.23
C LEU A 188 -1.91 -5.32 10.49
N ALA A 189 -1.33 -6.51 10.34
CA ALA A 189 -0.83 -7.29 11.47
C ALA A 189 0.30 -6.56 12.22
N ILE A 190 1.25 -5.99 11.48
CA ILE A 190 2.34 -5.18 12.06
C ILE A 190 1.76 -3.97 12.82
N PHE A 191 0.76 -3.30 12.26
CA PHE A 191 0.12 -2.17 12.94
C PHE A 191 -0.56 -2.58 14.24
N ILE A 192 -1.34 -3.67 14.24
CA ILE A 192 -2.01 -4.18 15.46
C ILE A 192 -0.96 -4.50 16.54
N LEU A 193 0.11 -5.22 16.17
CA LEU A 193 1.19 -5.56 17.10
C LEU A 193 1.92 -4.32 17.62
N GLY A 194 2.22 -3.35 16.74
CA GLY A 194 2.86 -2.09 17.11
C GLY A 194 1.99 -1.26 18.05
N ALA A 195 0.68 -1.17 17.79
CA ALA A 195 -0.26 -0.45 18.65
C ALA A 195 -0.35 -1.07 20.05
N VAL A 196 -0.45 -2.41 20.13
CA VAL A 196 -0.42 -3.13 21.40
C VAL A 196 0.90 -2.92 22.14
N TRP A 197 2.02 -2.89 21.42
CA TRP A 197 3.33 -2.63 22.01
C TRP A 197 3.40 -1.23 22.64
N VAL A 198 2.93 -0.20 21.93
CA VAL A 198 2.88 1.18 22.43
C VAL A 198 1.98 1.30 23.67
N VAL A 199 0.76 0.74 23.63
CA VAL A 199 -0.16 0.74 24.78
C VAL A 199 0.46 0.02 25.97
N GLY A 200 1.14 -1.10 25.72
CA GLY A 200 1.88 -1.86 26.71
C GLY A 200 2.93 -1.03 27.46
N ILE A 201 3.73 -0.26 26.73
CA ILE A 201 4.73 0.64 27.32
C ILE A 201 4.05 1.70 28.16
N VAL A 202 2.99 2.34 27.66
CA VAL A 202 2.28 3.38 28.41
C VAL A 202 1.70 2.82 29.71
N LEU A 203 1.07 1.65 29.68
CA LEU A 203 0.53 1.00 30.88
C LEU A 203 1.64 0.58 31.87
N ALA A 204 2.78 0.11 31.39
CA ALA A 204 3.92 -0.25 32.23
C ALA A 204 4.51 0.94 33.00
N LEU A 205 4.27 2.17 32.53
CA LEU A 205 4.67 3.39 33.24
C LEU A 205 3.66 3.85 34.29
N GLN A 206 2.40 3.37 34.24
CA GLN A 206 1.30 3.84 35.10
C GLN A 206 0.85 2.83 36.15
N VAL A 207 1.12 1.54 35.96
CA VAL A 207 0.56 0.44 36.76
C VAL A 207 1.69 -0.31 37.48
N PRO A 208 1.46 -0.89 38.68
CA PRO A 208 2.45 -1.75 39.34
C PRO A 208 2.99 -2.84 38.40
N GLN A 209 4.30 -3.06 38.40
CA GLN A 209 4.99 -3.90 37.41
C GLN A 209 4.40 -5.31 37.28
N GLN A 210 3.95 -5.91 38.37
CA GLN A 210 3.35 -7.26 38.37
C GLN A 210 2.07 -7.34 37.53
N MET A 211 1.21 -6.32 37.61
CA MET A 211 -0.01 -6.25 36.80
C MET A 211 0.29 -5.86 35.34
N ALA A 212 1.25 -4.94 35.14
CA ALA A 212 1.62 -4.47 33.81
C ALA A 212 2.12 -5.61 32.90
N VAL A 213 2.96 -6.51 33.42
CA VAL A 213 3.48 -7.65 32.65
C VAL A 213 2.35 -8.59 32.22
N GLY A 214 1.42 -8.92 33.13
CA GLY A 214 0.28 -9.78 32.82
C GLY A 214 -0.64 -9.19 31.74
N VAL A 215 -1.00 -7.90 31.88
CA VAL A 215 -1.83 -7.20 30.87
C VAL A 215 -1.11 -7.10 29.53
N PHE A 216 0.19 -6.82 29.53
CA PHE A 216 0.99 -6.76 28.32
C PHE A 216 1.01 -8.09 27.57
N ILE A 217 1.35 -9.20 28.25
CA ILE A 217 1.38 -10.54 27.65
C ILE A 217 0.00 -10.89 27.08
N ALA A 218 -1.07 -10.69 27.85
CA ALA A 218 -2.43 -10.96 27.39
C ALA A 218 -2.80 -10.14 26.14
N SER A 219 -2.45 -8.86 26.10
CA SER A 219 -2.71 -7.98 24.96
C SER A 219 -1.95 -8.42 23.70
N VAL A 220 -0.69 -8.84 23.84
CA VAL A 220 0.13 -9.36 22.73
C VAL A 220 -0.45 -10.67 22.19
N LEU A 221 -0.86 -11.58 23.06
CA LEU A 221 -1.50 -12.84 22.65
C LEU A 221 -2.82 -12.59 21.90
N LEU A 222 -3.66 -11.66 22.39
CA LEU A 222 -4.89 -11.27 21.69
C LEU A 222 -4.61 -10.62 20.33
N ALA A 223 -3.58 -9.77 20.25
CA ALA A 223 -3.15 -9.14 19.00
C ALA A 223 -2.66 -10.17 17.97
N LEU A 224 -1.87 -11.16 18.41
CA LEU A 224 -1.41 -12.26 17.56
C LEU A 224 -2.58 -13.13 17.10
N ALA A 225 -3.47 -13.53 18.00
CA ALA A 225 -4.65 -14.32 17.66
C ALA A 225 -5.56 -13.58 16.66
N GLY A 226 -5.77 -12.27 16.85
CA GLY A 226 -6.49 -11.41 15.93
C GLY A 226 -5.82 -11.33 14.55
N SER A 227 -4.50 -11.12 14.52
CA SER A 227 -3.71 -11.06 13.28
C SER A 227 -3.74 -12.38 12.50
N ILE A 228 -3.59 -13.51 13.20
CA ILE A 228 -3.71 -14.85 12.62
C ILE A 228 -5.11 -15.06 12.04
N THR A 229 -6.15 -14.69 12.79
CA THR A 229 -7.54 -14.79 12.33
C THR A 229 -7.77 -13.96 11.07
N ILE A 230 -7.26 -12.72 11.02
CA ILE A 230 -7.35 -11.86 9.84
C ILE A 230 -6.59 -12.47 8.66
N ALA A 231 -5.39 -13.02 8.88
CA ALA A 231 -4.60 -13.67 7.84
C ALA A 231 -5.31 -14.90 7.26
N PHE A 232 -5.91 -15.75 8.10
CA PHE A 232 -6.72 -16.88 7.64
C PHE A 232 -7.94 -16.41 6.84
N ARG A 233 -8.64 -15.36 7.31
CA ARG A 233 -9.78 -14.77 6.58
C ARG A 233 -9.37 -14.14 5.26
N ALA A 234 -8.19 -13.55 5.19
CA ALA A 234 -7.64 -13.00 3.95
C ALA A 234 -7.31 -14.12 2.96
N ARG A 235 -6.71 -15.23 3.43
CA ARG A 235 -6.37 -16.38 2.57
C ARG A 235 -7.57 -16.96 1.83
N THR A 236 -8.77 -16.95 2.44
CA THR A 236 -9.98 -17.47 1.77
C THR A 236 -10.49 -16.57 0.66
N ILE A 237 -10.14 -15.28 0.67
CA ILE A 237 -10.54 -14.30 -0.37
C ILE A 237 -9.41 -13.97 -1.35
N THR A 238 -8.17 -14.42 -1.10
CA THR A 238 -7.06 -14.15 -2.01
C THR A 238 -7.23 -14.94 -3.31
N ALA A 239 -7.33 -14.23 -4.43
CA ALA A 239 -7.28 -14.83 -5.76
C ALA A 239 -5.88 -15.36 -6.06
N ARG A 240 -5.78 -16.57 -6.62
CA ARG A 240 -4.49 -17.17 -7.04
C ARG A 240 -4.01 -16.63 -8.39
N SER A 241 -4.93 -16.18 -9.22
CA SER A 241 -4.67 -15.54 -10.49
C SER A 241 -5.63 -14.35 -10.65
N PRO A 242 -5.30 -13.35 -11.48
CA PRO A 242 -6.21 -12.24 -11.74
C PRO A 242 -7.55 -12.71 -12.34
N PHE A 243 -7.56 -13.79 -13.15
CA PHE A 243 -8.76 -14.36 -13.76
C PHE A 243 -9.82 -14.79 -12.74
N GLU A 244 -9.40 -15.30 -11.57
CA GLU A 244 -10.33 -15.64 -10.49
C GLU A 244 -11.09 -14.42 -9.94
N CYS A 245 -10.59 -13.20 -10.14
CA CYS A 245 -11.25 -11.96 -9.71
C CYS A 245 -12.20 -11.40 -10.80
N TRP A 246 -11.99 -11.76 -12.06
CA TRP A 246 -12.80 -11.36 -13.21
C TRP A 246 -13.17 -12.58 -14.08
N PRO A 247 -14.00 -13.51 -13.58
CA PRO A 247 -14.35 -14.73 -14.34
C PRO A 247 -15.09 -14.40 -15.65
N ASP A 248 -15.87 -13.31 -15.67
CA ASP A 248 -16.61 -12.88 -16.85
C ASP A 248 -15.71 -12.35 -17.99
N ALA A 249 -14.41 -12.13 -17.74
CA ALA A 249 -13.49 -11.62 -18.75
C ALA A 249 -13.08 -12.69 -19.79
N ASP A 250 -13.26 -13.97 -19.45
CA ASP A 250 -12.73 -15.10 -20.21
C ASP A 250 -13.64 -15.51 -21.39
N GLU A 251 -14.92 -15.13 -21.39
CA GLU A 251 -15.87 -15.52 -22.45
C GLU A 251 -15.79 -14.66 -23.72
N GLU A 252 -15.22 -13.45 -23.65
CA GLU A 252 -15.32 -12.47 -24.75
C GLU A 252 -13.96 -12.03 -25.34
N THR A 253 -12.83 -12.45 -24.75
CA THR A 253 -11.52 -11.90 -25.13
C THR A 253 -10.38 -12.92 -25.10
N ASP A 254 -9.65 -13.03 -26.20
CA ASP A 254 -8.47 -13.89 -26.36
C ASP A 254 -7.29 -13.31 -25.53
N TRP A 255 -7.17 -13.78 -24.28
CA TRP A 255 -6.19 -13.31 -23.33
C TRP A 255 -4.81 -13.92 -23.59
N GLN A 256 -3.87 -13.13 -24.11
CA GLN A 256 -2.47 -13.56 -24.18
C GLN A 256 -1.75 -13.25 -22.86
N PRO A 257 -1.37 -14.26 -22.06
CA PRO A 257 -0.52 -14.04 -20.90
C PRO A 257 0.79 -13.41 -21.39
N VAL A 258 1.14 -12.24 -20.85
CA VAL A 258 2.43 -11.61 -21.12
C VAL A 258 3.49 -12.61 -20.67
N GLY A 259 4.21 -13.19 -21.64
CA GLY A 259 5.04 -14.37 -21.49
C GLY A 259 5.78 -14.39 -20.16
N ILE A 260 5.46 -15.40 -19.34
CA ILE A 260 6.27 -15.77 -18.20
C ILE A 260 7.58 -16.28 -18.82
N PRO A 261 8.74 -15.64 -18.60
CA PRO A 261 9.99 -16.28 -18.97
C PRO A 261 10.07 -17.59 -18.21
N ASP A 262 10.15 -18.71 -18.93
CA ASP A 262 10.35 -20.02 -18.32
C ASP A 262 11.60 -19.96 -17.42
N PRO A 263 11.51 -20.49 -16.18
CA PRO A 263 12.57 -20.37 -15.18
C PRO A 263 13.87 -21.08 -15.58
#